data_AF-A0A8S3SVP0-F1
#
_entry.id   AF-A0A8S3SVP0-F1
#
_cell.length_a   1.000
_cell.length_b   1.000
_cell.length_c   1.000
_cell.angle_alpha   90.00
_cell.angle_beta   90.00
_cell.angle_gamma   90.00
#
_symmetry.space_group_name_H-M   'P 1'
#
loop_
_entity.id
_entity.type
_entity.pdbx_description
1 polymer ?
#
loop_
_entity_poly.entity_id
_entity_poly.type
_entity_poly.pdbx_seq_one_letter_code
_entity_poly.pdbx_strand_id
1 'polypeptide(L)'
;MKGEKHVRTGHIGETDDNWDNGFYTNGLIFGFPVNFLIDSGSTASILSIDVYEKLPSNVWCSLVPNKSEIFDVNGNKVFAIGSIILELMLGQEIFSQNFMICNINQDGILGQDFLLKEVSKVNYQHGLAHDPQPGNTMLIGGKANMICRVEIKDNMTIPPMTSTMMPVEIPGVNHLTEYGLIEGTTGTAKSTLTIPGIINTQDQVHFVNVVNYGDDEVKLYKKETIGTCESYTEHDLKPEQIRTLQKDCFTASEEIPEHLTDLLKRSSTYINEDQRQQLSRLLFTVPKCIFKDR
;
A
#
# COMPACT_ATOMS: atom_id res chain seq x y z
N MET A 1 27.41 -29.07 -37.79
CA MET A 1 26.32 -29.03 -36.79
C MET A 1 26.90 -29.28 -35.41
N LYS A 2 27.16 -28.22 -34.64
CA LYS A 2 27.46 -28.28 -33.21
C LYS A 2 26.61 -27.20 -32.57
N GLY A 3 25.58 -27.60 -31.82
CA GLY A 3 24.73 -26.68 -31.08
C GLY A 3 25.44 -26.25 -29.80
N GLU A 4 25.66 -24.95 -29.67
CA GLU A 4 26.12 -24.32 -28.44
C GLU A 4 24.99 -24.35 -27.40
N LYS A 5 25.25 -24.96 -26.24
CA LYS A 5 24.38 -24.82 -25.07
C LYS A 5 24.74 -23.50 -24.38
N HIS A 6 23.93 -22.48 -24.62
CA HIS A 6 23.92 -21.27 -23.79
C HIS A 6 23.22 -21.61 -22.46
N VAL A 7 24.01 -21.86 -21.42
CA VAL A 7 23.51 -21.88 -20.04
C VAL A 7 23.62 -20.45 -19.52
N ARG A 8 22.49 -19.76 -19.41
CA ARG A 8 22.42 -18.46 -18.70
C ARG A 8 22.17 -18.75 -17.23
N THR A 9 23.20 -18.64 -16.41
CA THR A 9 23.09 -18.54 -14.96
C THR A 9 22.84 -17.08 -14.59
N GLY A 10 21.68 -16.76 -14.02
CA GLY A 10 21.41 -15.43 -13.48
C GLY A 10 22.19 -15.25 -12.18
N HIS A 11 22.98 -14.19 -12.10
CA HIS A 11 23.69 -13.74 -10.90
C HIS A 11 22.83 -12.72 -10.16
N ILE A 12 22.79 -12.83 -8.82
CA ILE A 12 22.33 -11.75 -7.94
C ILE A 12 23.45 -11.53 -6.92
N GLY A 13 24.24 -10.50 -7.15
CA GLY A 13 25.33 -10.04 -6.30
C GLY A 13 25.69 -8.62 -6.72
N GLU A 14 25.20 -7.65 -5.93
CA GLU A 14 25.55 -6.23 -5.82
C GLU A 14 25.98 -5.44 -7.08
N THR A 15 25.16 -4.45 -7.45
CA THR A 15 25.47 -3.00 -7.45
C THR A 15 24.18 -2.25 -7.79
N ASP A 16 23.99 -1.07 -7.19
CA ASP A 16 22.89 -0.12 -7.40
C ASP A 16 22.19 -0.26 -8.75
N ASP A 17 21.00 -0.86 -8.75
CA ASP A 17 19.91 -0.58 -9.67
C ASP A 17 18.66 -1.34 -9.22
N ASN A 18 17.54 -0.62 -9.21
CA ASN A 18 16.26 -0.99 -8.64
C ASN A 18 15.53 -2.06 -9.48
N TRP A 19 16.06 -3.28 -9.54
CA TRP A 19 15.44 -4.46 -10.17
C TRP A 19 15.09 -5.56 -9.17
N ASP A 20 14.42 -5.21 -8.07
CA ASP A 20 13.75 -6.24 -7.29
C ASP A 20 12.49 -6.70 -8.04
N ASN A 21 12.66 -7.70 -8.90
CA ASN A 21 11.58 -8.41 -9.60
C ASN A 21 11.09 -9.62 -8.81
N GLY A 22 11.37 -9.69 -7.50
CA GLY A 22 10.86 -10.73 -6.61
C GLY A 22 9.33 -10.73 -6.58
N PHE A 23 8.74 -11.91 -6.48
CA PHE A 23 7.30 -12.03 -6.25
C PHE A 23 7.05 -11.96 -4.76
N TYR A 24 6.24 -11.01 -4.31
CA TYR A 24 5.99 -10.80 -2.88
C TYR A 24 4.53 -11.07 -2.52
N THR A 25 4.26 -11.51 -1.30
CA THR A 25 2.90 -11.61 -0.77
C THR A 25 2.86 -11.10 0.66
N ASN A 26 1.79 -10.39 1.01
CA ASN A 26 1.59 -9.94 2.38
C ASN A 26 0.89 -11.04 3.18
N GLY A 27 1.44 -11.35 4.35
CA GLY A 27 0.83 -12.25 5.31
C GLY A 27 0.72 -11.62 6.69
N LEU A 28 -0.05 -12.28 7.56
CA LEU A 28 -0.11 -11.95 8.98
C LEU A 28 0.47 -13.12 9.78
N ILE A 29 1.36 -12.81 10.72
CA ILE A 29 1.80 -13.74 11.77
C ILE A 29 1.39 -13.12 13.10
N PHE A 30 0.50 -13.78 13.85
CA PHE A 30 -0.08 -13.21 15.09
C PHE A 30 -0.69 -11.80 14.90
N GLY A 31 -1.25 -11.52 13.71
CA GLY A 31 -1.80 -10.21 13.36
C GLY A 31 -0.75 -9.16 12.98
N PHE A 32 0.55 -9.47 13.05
CA PHE A 32 1.61 -8.60 12.54
C PHE A 32 1.74 -8.76 11.03
N PRO A 33 1.68 -7.66 10.25
CA PRO A 33 1.92 -7.71 8.82
C PRO A 33 3.38 -8.03 8.53
N VAL A 34 3.59 -9.00 7.64
CA VAL A 34 4.91 -9.47 7.19
C VAL A 34 4.87 -9.58 5.67
N ASN A 35 5.84 -8.97 5.00
CA ASN A 35 6.00 -9.09 3.55
C ASN A 35 6.89 -10.29 3.21
N PHE A 36 6.34 -11.29 2.52
CA PHE A 36 7.05 -12.51 2.16
C PHE A 36 7.51 -12.49 0.71
N LEU A 37 8.81 -12.69 0.48
CA LEU A 37 9.31 -13.07 -0.83
C LEU A 37 8.92 -14.51 -1.14
N ILE A 38 8.31 -14.75 -2.29
CA ILE A 38 8.11 -16.08 -2.86
C ILE A 38 9.39 -16.48 -3.59
N ASP A 39 10.11 -17.43 -3.01
CA ASP A 39 11.41 -17.85 -3.53
C ASP A 39 11.47 -19.36 -3.75
N SER A 40 11.25 -19.77 -5.00
CA SER A 40 11.43 -21.17 -5.42
C SER A 40 12.90 -21.63 -5.37
N GLY A 41 13.86 -20.72 -5.23
CA GLY A 41 15.28 -21.01 -5.06
C GLY A 41 15.65 -21.34 -3.61
N SER A 42 14.82 -20.92 -2.63
CA SER A 42 15.03 -21.28 -1.23
C SER A 42 14.40 -22.64 -0.92
N THR A 43 15.15 -23.54 -0.29
CA THR A 43 14.61 -24.85 0.14
C THR A 43 13.70 -24.74 1.37
N ALA A 44 13.93 -23.75 2.22
CA ALA A 44 13.22 -23.56 3.48
C ALA A 44 12.55 -22.19 3.53
N SER A 45 11.44 -22.10 4.26
CA SER A 45 10.81 -20.82 4.56
C SER A 45 11.55 -20.14 5.71
N ILE A 46 11.83 -18.85 5.55
CA ILE A 46 12.69 -18.06 6.44
C ILE A 46 11.90 -16.87 6.97
N LEU A 47 12.14 -16.51 8.23
CA LEU A 47 11.67 -15.27 8.81
C LEU A 47 12.88 -14.49 9.34
N SER A 48 12.90 -13.18 9.15
CA SER A 48 13.98 -12.35 9.69
C SER A 48 13.96 -12.36 11.23
N ILE A 49 15.14 -12.21 11.83
CA ILE A 49 15.28 -11.97 13.27
C ILE A 49 14.48 -10.72 13.67
N ASP A 50 14.51 -9.66 12.87
CA ASP A 50 13.81 -8.40 13.14
C ASP A 50 12.28 -8.56 13.21
N VAL A 51 11.69 -9.42 12.37
CA VAL A 51 10.25 -9.73 12.46
C VAL A 51 9.97 -10.62 13.68
N TYR A 52 10.81 -11.63 13.91
CA TYR A 52 10.66 -12.52 15.06
C TYR A 52 10.71 -11.78 16.41
N GLU A 53 11.60 -10.81 16.56
CA GLU A 53 11.74 -10.00 17.78
C GLU A 53 10.54 -9.07 18.03
N LYS A 54 9.70 -8.81 17.02
CA LYS A 54 8.46 -8.05 17.17
C LYS A 54 7.28 -8.92 17.59
N LEU A 55 7.39 -10.24 17.49
CA LEU A 55 6.32 -11.16 17.86
C LEU A 55 6.10 -11.18 19.39
N PRO A 56 4.89 -11.57 19.86
CA PRO A 56 4.61 -11.65 21.29
C PRO A 56 5.60 -12.55 22.03
N SER A 57 6.02 -12.14 23.23
CA SER A 57 7.12 -12.79 23.98
C SER A 57 6.85 -14.27 24.30
N ASN A 58 5.58 -14.67 24.40
CA ASN A 58 5.18 -16.06 24.63
C ASN A 58 5.50 -16.98 23.43
N VAL A 59 5.70 -16.42 22.24
CA VAL A 59 6.11 -17.16 21.04
C VAL A 59 7.58 -17.56 21.12
N TRP A 60 8.41 -16.78 21.82
CA TRP A 60 9.86 -16.97 21.82
C TRP A 60 10.27 -18.30 22.45
N CYS A 61 9.51 -18.79 23.43
CA CYS A 61 9.75 -20.07 24.10
C CYS A 61 9.62 -21.29 23.17
N SER A 62 9.00 -21.13 22.00
CA SER A 62 8.80 -22.21 21.02
C SER A 62 9.93 -22.31 20.00
N LEU A 63 10.96 -21.45 20.08
CA LEU A 63 12.12 -21.52 19.19
C LEU A 63 12.97 -22.75 19.50
N VAL A 64 13.17 -23.58 18.50
CA VAL A 64 14.03 -24.77 18.58
C VAL A 64 15.38 -24.43 17.95
N PRO A 65 16.51 -24.54 18.68
CA PRO A 65 17.83 -24.31 18.11
C PRO A 65 18.10 -25.26 16.93
N ASN A 66 18.50 -24.71 15.80
CA ASN A 66 18.88 -25.50 14.62
C ASN A 66 20.37 -25.79 14.63
N LYS A 67 20.73 -27.02 14.25
CA LYS A 67 22.13 -27.42 14.00
C LYS A 67 22.53 -27.31 12.52
N SER A 68 21.58 -27.01 11.67
CA SER A 68 21.77 -26.94 10.22
C SER A 68 22.40 -25.60 9.83
N GLU A 69 23.39 -25.66 8.96
CA GLU A 69 23.99 -24.47 8.36
C GLU A 69 23.19 -24.09 7.10
N ILE A 70 22.88 -22.81 6.95
CA ILE A 70 22.24 -22.27 5.75
C ILE A 70 23.29 -21.49 4.99
N PHE A 71 23.23 -21.61 3.67
CA PHE A 71 24.07 -20.86 2.76
C PHE A 71 23.19 -20.07 1.81
N ASP A 72 23.58 -18.84 1.50
CA ASP A 72 22.96 -18.06 0.45
C ASP A 72 23.39 -18.61 -0.93
N VAL A 73 22.84 -18.00 -1.99
CA VAL A 73 23.15 -18.38 -3.38
C VAL A 73 24.62 -18.17 -3.77
N ASN A 74 25.37 -17.36 -3.01
CA ASN A 74 26.80 -17.11 -3.19
C ASN A 74 27.67 -18.06 -2.34
N GLY A 75 27.05 -18.94 -1.55
CA GLY A 75 27.74 -19.87 -0.64
C GLY A 75 28.18 -19.23 0.67
N ASN A 76 27.73 -18.01 0.98
CA ASN A 76 27.99 -17.38 2.28
C ASN A 76 27.06 -17.97 3.33
N LYS A 77 27.59 -18.17 4.53
CA LYS A 77 26.80 -18.69 5.65
C LYS A 77 25.80 -17.64 6.13
N VAL A 78 24.52 -17.98 6.11
CA VAL A 78 23.45 -17.18 6.70
C VAL A 78 23.34 -17.53 8.17
N PHE A 79 23.40 -16.52 9.04
CA PHE A 79 23.27 -16.73 10.48
C PHE A 79 21.82 -17.04 10.84
N ALA A 80 21.59 -18.19 11.49
CA ALA A 80 20.29 -18.64 11.94
C ALA A 80 20.30 -18.88 13.45
N ILE A 81 19.23 -18.48 14.14
CA ILE A 81 19.09 -18.65 15.60
C ILE A 81 18.25 -19.88 15.98
N GLY A 82 17.44 -20.39 15.05
CA GLY A 82 16.61 -21.58 15.27
C GLY A 82 15.47 -21.71 14.26
N SER A 83 14.56 -22.64 14.52
CA SER A 83 13.30 -22.80 13.78
C SER A 83 12.11 -22.75 14.71
N ILE A 84 10.98 -22.32 14.18
CA ILE A 84 9.71 -22.22 14.90
C ILE A 84 8.55 -22.46 13.95
N ILE A 85 7.52 -23.17 14.46
CA ILE A 85 6.27 -23.34 13.73
C ILE A 85 5.33 -22.20 14.11
N LEU A 86 4.84 -21.47 13.11
CA LEU A 86 3.96 -20.32 13.28
C LEU A 86 2.70 -20.50 12.43
N GLU A 87 1.60 -19.87 12.88
CA GLU A 87 0.43 -19.68 12.05
C GLU A 87 0.66 -18.47 11.14
N LEU A 88 0.73 -18.74 9.84
CA LEU A 88 0.83 -17.77 8.78
C LEU A 88 -0.55 -17.61 8.15
N MET A 89 -1.11 -16.41 8.20
CA MET A 89 -2.32 -16.09 7.45
C MET A 89 -1.93 -15.44 6.13
N LEU A 90 -2.41 -15.98 5.00
CA LEU A 90 -2.30 -15.37 3.68
C LEU A 90 -3.71 -15.20 3.12
N GLY A 91 -4.13 -13.95 2.92
CA GLY A 91 -5.53 -13.66 2.59
C GLY A 91 -6.47 -14.12 3.70
N GLN A 92 -7.34 -15.09 3.39
CA GLN A 92 -8.32 -15.66 4.34
C GLN A 92 -7.90 -17.02 4.90
N GLU A 93 -6.79 -17.58 4.44
CA GLU A 93 -6.34 -18.93 4.79
C GLU A 93 -5.24 -18.88 5.85
N ILE A 94 -5.22 -19.90 6.71
CA ILE A 94 -4.24 -20.03 7.80
C ILE A 94 -3.41 -21.30 7.56
N PHE A 95 -2.09 -21.12 7.49
CA PHE A 95 -1.11 -22.15 7.25
C PHE A 95 -0.26 -22.36 8.50
N SER A 96 -0.06 -23.62 8.89
CA SER A 96 0.96 -23.97 9.88
C SER A 96 2.29 -24.16 9.15
N GLN A 97 3.19 -23.18 9.28
CA GLN A 97 4.46 -23.14 8.56
C GLN A 97 5.64 -23.18 9.53
N ASN A 98 6.63 -24.01 9.23
CA ASN A 98 7.90 -24.02 9.94
C ASN A 98 8.83 -22.98 9.32
N PHE A 99 9.18 -21.96 10.10
CA PHE A 99 10.13 -20.93 9.68
C PHE A 99 11.48 -21.18 10.32
N MET A 100 12.53 -20.98 9.54
CA MET A 100 13.88 -20.79 10.06
C MET A 100 14.11 -19.30 10.32
N ILE A 101 14.60 -18.96 11.51
CA ILE A 101 14.82 -17.57 11.91
C ILE A 101 16.26 -17.18 11.61
N CYS A 102 16.44 -16.23 10.68
CA CYS A 102 17.73 -15.87 10.11
C CYS A 102 17.99 -14.36 10.08
N ASN A 103 19.27 -13.99 10.04
CA ASN A 103 19.68 -12.62 9.73
C ASN A 103 19.63 -12.40 8.21
N ILE A 104 18.49 -11.95 7.71
CA ILE A 104 18.23 -11.64 6.29
C ILE A 104 17.61 -10.25 6.15
N ASN A 105 17.69 -9.67 4.95
CA ASN A 105 17.16 -8.32 4.69
C ASN A 105 15.64 -8.31 4.45
N GLN A 106 15.07 -9.39 3.93
CA GLN A 106 13.62 -9.52 3.73
C GLN A 106 12.92 -9.83 5.05
N ASP A 107 11.71 -9.31 5.23
CA ASP A 107 10.86 -9.63 6.39
C ASP A 107 10.65 -11.14 6.54
N GLY A 108 10.31 -11.82 5.44
CA GLY A 108 10.25 -13.27 5.34
C GLY A 108 10.41 -13.79 3.91
N ILE A 109 10.67 -15.09 3.79
CA ILE A 109 10.78 -15.83 2.53
C ILE A 109 9.92 -17.09 2.64
N LEU A 110 9.05 -17.34 1.67
CA LEU A 110 8.34 -18.59 1.50
C LEU A 110 9.08 -19.44 0.46
N GLY A 111 9.71 -20.50 0.96
CA GLY A 111 10.55 -21.41 0.19
C GLY A 111 9.79 -22.61 -0.37
N GLN A 112 10.52 -23.54 -0.98
CA GLN A 112 9.98 -24.76 -1.57
C GLN A 112 9.20 -25.63 -0.59
N ASP A 113 9.57 -25.65 0.69
CA ASP A 113 8.86 -26.37 1.75
C ASP A 113 7.39 -25.94 1.89
N PHE A 114 7.13 -24.63 1.75
CA PHE A 114 5.77 -24.08 1.68
C PHE A 114 5.17 -24.29 0.28
N LEU A 115 5.92 -23.90 -0.77
CA LEU A 115 5.38 -23.86 -2.14
C LEU A 115 4.98 -25.25 -2.66
N LEU A 116 5.78 -26.28 -2.43
CA LEU A 116 5.45 -27.65 -2.88
C LEU A 116 4.25 -28.23 -2.13
N LYS A 117 4.00 -27.75 -0.91
CA LYS A 117 2.93 -28.25 -0.05
C LYS A 117 1.61 -27.56 -0.34
N GLU A 118 1.64 -26.22 -0.47
CA GLU A 118 0.43 -25.39 -0.47
C GLU A 118 0.14 -24.73 -1.83
N VAL A 119 1.09 -24.75 -2.78
CA VAL A 119 0.94 -24.10 -4.09
C VAL A 119 0.93 -25.13 -5.22
N SER A 120 -0.22 -25.29 -5.88
CA SER A 120 -0.39 -26.21 -7.00
C SER A 120 0.06 -25.62 -8.33
N LYS A 121 -0.07 -24.30 -8.51
CA LYS A 121 0.29 -23.61 -9.75
C LYS A 121 0.60 -22.14 -9.49
N VAL A 122 1.73 -21.66 -10.00
CA VAL A 122 2.05 -20.21 -10.04
C VAL A 122 1.79 -19.67 -11.45
N ASN A 123 1.00 -18.60 -11.54
CA ASN A 123 0.76 -17.83 -12.74
C ASN A 123 1.57 -16.53 -12.68
N TYR A 124 2.80 -16.58 -13.20
CA TYR A 124 3.73 -15.45 -13.21
C TYR A 124 3.23 -14.22 -13.99
N GLN A 125 2.31 -14.40 -14.96
CA GLN A 125 1.76 -13.28 -15.72
C GLN A 125 0.75 -12.45 -14.92
N HIS A 126 0.08 -13.07 -13.95
CA HIS A 126 -1.00 -12.46 -13.17
C HIS A 126 -0.68 -12.34 -11.68
N GLY A 127 0.46 -12.88 -11.24
CA GLY A 127 0.80 -12.90 -9.82
C GLY A 127 -0.20 -13.71 -8.97
N LEU A 128 -0.47 -14.96 -9.36
CA LEU A 128 -1.40 -15.82 -8.63
C LEU A 128 -0.73 -17.16 -8.30
N ALA A 129 -0.80 -17.61 -7.05
CA ALA A 129 -0.73 -19.03 -6.72
C ALA A 129 -2.14 -19.62 -6.64
N HIS A 130 -2.31 -20.80 -7.19
CA HIS A 130 -3.47 -21.62 -6.91
C HIS A 130 -3.17 -22.59 -5.78
N ASP A 131 -4.10 -22.68 -4.83
CA ASP A 131 -4.20 -23.77 -3.88
C ASP A 131 -4.47 -25.09 -4.66
N PRO A 132 -3.99 -26.26 -4.20
CA PRO A 132 -4.44 -27.56 -4.71
C PRO A 132 -5.97 -27.82 -4.62
N GLN A 133 -6.73 -27.13 -3.77
CA GLN A 133 -8.19 -27.23 -3.72
C GLN A 133 -8.90 -26.25 -4.68
N PRO A 134 -9.91 -26.71 -5.45
CA PRO A 134 -10.60 -25.85 -6.42
C PRO A 134 -11.41 -24.77 -5.71
N GLY A 135 -11.03 -23.49 -5.89
CA GLY A 135 -11.77 -22.33 -5.41
C GLY A 135 -10.92 -21.29 -4.69
N ASN A 136 -9.74 -21.68 -4.20
CA ASN A 136 -8.87 -20.81 -3.42
C ASN A 136 -7.68 -20.32 -4.25
N THR A 137 -7.58 -19.00 -4.43
CA THR A 137 -6.46 -18.36 -5.12
C THR A 137 -5.68 -17.55 -4.09
N MET A 138 -4.42 -17.92 -3.88
CA MET A 138 -3.48 -17.13 -3.12
C MET A 138 -2.90 -16.05 -4.03
N LEU A 139 -3.03 -14.78 -3.64
CA LEU A 139 -2.47 -13.68 -4.42
C LEU A 139 -0.94 -13.67 -4.20
N ILE A 140 -0.17 -14.07 -5.22
CA ILE A 140 1.29 -13.93 -5.25
C ILE A 140 1.61 -12.66 -6.01
N GLY A 141 1.76 -11.53 -5.35
CA GLY A 141 2.45 -10.35 -5.88
C GLY A 141 2.36 -10.11 -7.38
N GLY A 142 1.43 -9.26 -7.77
CA GLY A 142 1.54 -8.43 -8.96
C GLY A 142 1.36 -6.99 -8.53
N LYS A 143 1.71 -6.00 -9.36
CA LYS A 143 1.49 -4.59 -9.02
C LYS A 143 0.09 -4.35 -8.47
N ALA A 144 -0.92 -4.98 -9.07
CA ALA A 144 -2.32 -4.94 -8.68
C ALA A 144 -2.64 -5.38 -7.24
N ASN A 145 -1.77 -6.17 -6.60
CA ASN A 145 -2.00 -6.73 -5.27
C ASN A 145 -0.99 -6.22 -4.22
N MET A 146 -0.15 -5.25 -4.59
CA MET A 146 0.82 -4.64 -3.68
C MET A 146 0.15 -3.59 -2.80
N ILE A 147 0.46 -3.62 -1.51
CA ILE A 147 0.09 -2.60 -0.53
C ILE A 147 1.37 -1.91 -0.07
N CYS A 148 1.42 -0.60 -0.21
CA CYS A 148 2.53 0.26 0.14
C CYS A 148 2.18 1.13 1.35
N ARG A 149 3.17 1.45 2.17
CA ARG A 149 3.01 2.41 3.25
C ARG A 149 2.92 3.83 2.69
N VAL A 150 2.05 4.65 3.26
CA VAL A 150 1.97 6.10 2.98
C VAL A 150 2.58 6.86 4.14
N GLU A 151 3.65 7.60 3.85
CA GLU A 151 4.45 8.31 4.85
C GLU A 151 4.33 9.82 4.69
N ILE A 152 4.35 10.54 5.81
CA ILE A 152 4.38 12.01 5.79
C ILE A 152 5.73 12.48 5.22
N LYS A 153 5.66 13.35 4.20
CA LYS A 153 6.86 13.86 3.52
C LYS A 153 7.61 14.89 4.37
N ASP A 154 6.87 15.79 5.02
CA ASP A 154 7.39 16.91 5.80
C ASP A 154 6.60 17.08 7.11
N ASN A 155 7.27 17.52 8.18
CA ASN A 155 6.60 17.80 9.45
C ASN A 155 5.48 18.83 9.26
N MET A 156 4.31 18.57 9.83
CA MET A 156 3.15 19.45 9.73
C MET A 156 2.38 19.51 11.03
N THR A 157 1.77 20.66 11.32
CA THR A 157 0.82 20.82 12.43
C THR A 157 -0.55 21.10 11.83
N ILE A 158 -1.55 20.30 12.20
CA ILE A 158 -2.93 20.47 11.76
C ILE A 158 -3.72 21.12 12.91
N PRO A 159 -4.30 22.32 12.71
CA PRO A 159 -5.13 22.97 13.72
C PRO A 159 -6.36 22.12 14.11
N PRO A 160 -6.93 22.35 15.31
CA PRO A 160 -8.19 21.73 15.73
C PRO A 160 -9.30 21.90 14.70
N MET A 161 -10.15 20.88 14.52
CA MET A 161 -11.35 20.95 13.67
C MET A 161 -11.10 21.44 12.23
N THR A 162 -9.94 21.07 11.64
CA THR A 162 -9.58 21.45 10.26
C THR A 162 -9.18 20.26 9.41
N SER A 163 -9.16 20.48 8.10
CA SER A 163 -8.72 19.53 7.07
C SER A 163 -7.55 20.16 6.30
N THR A 164 -6.57 19.35 5.91
CA THR A 164 -5.39 19.82 5.17
C THR A 164 -4.93 18.78 4.16
N MET A 165 -4.53 19.25 2.97
CA MET A 165 -3.84 18.44 1.97
C MET A 165 -2.39 18.24 2.39
N MET A 166 -2.09 17.04 2.88
CA MET A 166 -0.79 16.64 3.37
C MET A 166 0.05 16.08 2.21
N PRO A 167 1.27 16.60 1.95
CA PRO A 167 2.18 15.94 1.03
C PRO A 167 2.70 14.65 1.64
N VAL A 168 2.66 13.57 0.86
CA VAL A 168 3.09 12.24 1.29
C VAL A 168 4.15 11.66 0.36
N GLU A 169 4.85 10.66 0.87
CA GLU A 169 5.77 9.81 0.13
C GLU A 169 5.28 8.37 0.22
N ILE A 170 5.35 7.65 -0.89
CA ILE A 170 5.00 6.23 -0.98
C ILE A 170 6.27 5.52 -1.43
N PRO A 171 7.13 5.05 -0.51
CA PRO A 171 8.45 4.49 -0.87
C PRO A 171 8.37 3.36 -1.91
N GLY A 172 7.29 2.58 -1.88
CA GLY A 172 7.03 1.48 -2.81
C GLY A 172 6.16 1.83 -4.02
N VAL A 173 5.97 3.11 -4.36
CA VAL A 173 5.02 3.54 -5.42
C VAL A 173 5.25 2.86 -6.77
N ASN A 174 6.49 2.52 -7.09
CA ASN A 174 6.85 1.84 -8.33
C ASN A 174 6.31 0.41 -8.41
N HIS A 175 5.93 -0.18 -7.28
CA HIS A 175 5.30 -1.49 -7.19
C HIS A 175 3.78 -1.43 -7.35
N LEU A 176 3.18 -0.24 -7.51
CA LEU A 176 1.75 -0.09 -7.74
C LEU A 176 1.42 0.02 -9.25
N THR A 177 0.14 -0.18 -9.58
CA THR A 177 -0.43 0.13 -10.91
C THR A 177 -0.55 1.66 -11.08
N GLU A 178 -1.03 2.13 -12.24
CA GLU A 178 -1.18 3.57 -12.52
C GLU A 178 -2.02 4.31 -11.46
N TYR A 179 -3.01 3.65 -10.88
CA TYR A 179 -3.86 4.22 -9.85
C TYR A 179 -3.70 3.45 -8.54
N GLY A 180 -3.70 4.17 -7.43
CA GLY A 180 -3.65 3.58 -6.09
C GLY A 180 -4.76 4.12 -5.20
N LEU A 181 -5.38 3.26 -4.41
CA LEU A 181 -6.32 3.62 -3.35
C LEU A 181 -5.54 3.82 -2.06
N ILE A 182 -5.62 5.02 -1.49
CA ILE A 182 -5.07 5.34 -0.18
C ILE A 182 -6.16 5.17 0.87
N GLU A 183 -5.85 4.47 1.95
CA GLU A 183 -6.69 4.35 3.14
C GLU A 183 -5.92 4.72 4.40
N GLY A 184 -6.60 5.37 5.35
CA GLY A 184 -6.02 5.71 6.64
C GLY A 184 -5.77 4.49 7.51
N THR A 185 -4.65 4.49 8.24
CA THR A 185 -4.47 3.49 9.30
C THR A 185 -5.44 3.76 10.43
N THR A 186 -6.27 2.78 10.76
CA THR A 186 -7.11 2.82 11.95
C THR A 186 -6.19 2.79 13.18
N GLY A 187 -6.32 3.76 14.07
CA GLY A 187 -5.59 3.76 15.35
C GLY A 187 -4.35 4.63 15.44
N THR A 188 -4.21 5.70 14.65
CA THR A 188 -3.33 6.78 15.10
C THR A 188 -3.91 7.35 16.41
N ALA A 189 -3.13 7.33 17.50
CA ALA A 189 -3.54 7.82 18.83
C ALA A 189 -3.83 9.34 18.87
N LYS A 190 -3.73 10.00 17.71
CA LYS A 190 -3.97 11.42 17.49
C LYS A 190 -5.37 11.56 16.88
N SER A 191 -6.13 12.61 17.20
CA SER A 191 -7.50 12.87 16.71
C SER A 191 -7.55 13.21 15.21
N THR A 192 -6.89 12.41 14.38
CA THR A 192 -6.73 12.58 12.94
C THR A 192 -7.38 11.46 12.17
N LEU A 193 -7.99 11.80 11.05
CA LEU A 193 -8.58 10.89 10.09
C LEU A 193 -8.00 11.19 8.71
N THR A 194 -7.36 10.20 8.11
CA THR A 194 -6.98 10.23 6.71
C THR A 194 -8.21 9.90 5.86
N ILE A 195 -8.58 10.80 4.96
CA ILE A 195 -9.70 10.57 4.06
C ILE A 195 -9.26 9.64 2.93
N PRO A 196 -9.93 8.50 2.73
CA PRO A 196 -9.59 7.61 1.63
C PRO A 196 -9.73 8.28 0.27
N GLY A 197 -8.87 7.91 -0.68
CA GLY A 197 -8.89 8.52 -2.01
C GLY A 197 -8.02 7.78 -3.02
N ILE A 198 -8.38 7.92 -4.29
CA ILE A 198 -7.61 7.36 -5.41
C ILE A 198 -6.60 8.42 -5.88
N ILE A 199 -5.35 8.00 -6.05
CA ILE A 199 -4.26 8.82 -6.58
C ILE A 199 -3.71 8.23 -7.87
N ASN A 200 -3.07 9.06 -8.70
CA ASN A 200 -2.20 8.57 -9.76
C ASN A 200 -0.80 8.32 -9.17
N THR A 201 -0.33 7.08 -9.25
CA THR A 201 0.96 6.67 -8.67
C THR A 201 2.15 7.20 -9.48
N GLN A 202 1.93 7.57 -10.75
CA GLN A 202 2.97 8.09 -11.64
C GLN A 202 3.23 9.58 -11.45
N ASP A 203 2.40 10.28 -10.66
CA ASP A 203 2.63 11.68 -10.32
C ASP A 203 3.90 11.85 -9.48
N GLN A 204 4.61 12.96 -9.69
CA GLN A 204 5.85 13.27 -8.95
C GLN A 204 5.61 13.63 -7.48
N VAL A 205 4.39 14.05 -7.14
CA VAL A 205 4.01 14.46 -5.80
C VAL A 205 2.63 13.93 -5.49
N HIS A 206 2.51 13.22 -4.38
CA HIS A 206 1.24 12.68 -3.89
C HIS A 206 0.75 13.48 -2.68
N PHE A 207 -0.56 13.62 -2.58
CA PHE A 207 -1.21 14.30 -1.46
C PHE A 207 -2.33 13.47 -0.90
N VAL A 208 -2.56 13.61 0.40
CA VAL A 208 -3.67 12.97 1.10
C VAL A 208 -4.39 13.99 1.96
N ASN A 209 -5.71 13.93 1.99
CA ASN A 209 -6.49 14.80 2.86
C ASN A 209 -6.52 14.22 4.28
N VAL A 210 -6.04 14.99 5.24
CA VAL A 210 -6.04 14.62 6.66
C VAL A 210 -6.91 15.60 7.41
N VAL A 211 -7.85 15.06 8.19
CA VAL A 211 -8.77 15.83 9.03
C VAL A 211 -8.34 15.68 10.48
N ASN A 212 -8.09 16.78 11.16
CA ASN A 212 -8.06 16.81 12.62
C ASN A 212 -9.47 17.08 13.14
N TYR A 213 -10.08 16.09 13.77
CA TYR A 213 -11.42 16.19 14.38
C TYR A 213 -11.34 16.41 15.90
N GLY A 214 -10.14 16.60 16.45
CA GLY A 214 -9.94 16.94 17.86
C GLY A 214 -10.01 18.45 18.12
N ASP A 215 -10.10 18.77 19.41
CA ASP A 215 -10.11 20.15 19.92
C ASP A 215 -8.69 20.74 20.10
N ASP A 216 -7.66 19.90 19.98
CA ASP A 216 -6.25 20.27 20.12
C ASP A 216 -5.48 20.21 18.79
N GLU A 217 -4.38 20.96 18.70
CA GLU A 217 -3.47 20.88 17.55
C GLU A 217 -2.82 19.50 17.46
N VAL A 218 -2.69 18.96 16.24
CA VAL A 218 -2.03 17.67 16.01
C VAL A 218 -0.73 17.88 15.24
N LYS A 219 0.38 17.40 15.81
CA LYS A 219 1.71 17.40 15.17
C LYS A 219 1.97 16.05 14.51
N LEU A 220 2.20 16.10 13.21
CA LEU A 220 2.53 14.97 12.36
C LEU A 220 3.98 15.11 11.90
N TYR A 221 4.74 14.04 12.03
CA TYR A 221 6.18 14.06 11.77
C TYR A 221 6.52 13.31 10.50
N LYS A 222 7.54 13.79 9.81
CA LYS A 222 8.13 13.15 8.63
C LYS A 222 8.43 11.68 8.93
N LYS A 223 8.16 10.80 7.95
CA LYS A 223 8.26 9.33 8.04
C LYS A 223 7.27 8.64 8.99
N GLU A 224 6.38 9.37 9.68
CA GLU A 224 5.22 8.73 10.30
C GLU A 224 4.31 8.19 9.19
N THR A 225 3.83 6.95 9.35
CA THR A 225 2.85 6.37 8.44
C THR A 225 1.45 6.79 8.82
N ILE A 226 0.74 7.28 7.80
CA ILE A 226 -0.61 7.84 7.94
C ILE A 226 -1.68 6.98 7.25
N GLY A 227 -1.24 5.94 6.53
CA GLY A 227 -2.10 5.10 5.73
C GLY A 227 -1.36 4.04 4.95
N THR A 228 -2.14 3.29 4.19
CA THR A 228 -1.69 2.33 3.19
C THR A 228 -2.17 2.77 1.81
N CYS A 229 -1.44 2.38 0.77
CA CYS A 229 -1.81 2.58 -0.62
C CYS A 229 -1.76 1.24 -1.34
N GLU A 230 -2.90 0.77 -1.85
CA GLU A 230 -2.98 -0.43 -2.65
C GLU A 230 -3.30 -0.09 -4.10
N SER A 231 -2.93 -0.95 -5.04
CA SER A 231 -3.25 -0.72 -6.45
C SER A 231 -4.76 -0.74 -6.68
N TYR A 232 -5.24 0.22 -7.46
CA TYR A 232 -6.64 0.35 -7.78
C TYR A 232 -6.87 -0.01 -9.25
N THR A 233 -7.79 -0.96 -9.50
CA THR A 233 -8.28 -1.26 -10.86
C THR A 233 -9.79 -1.06 -10.93
N GLU A 234 -10.30 -0.55 -12.05
CA GLU A 234 -11.75 -0.31 -12.23
C GLU A 234 -12.61 -1.60 -12.10
N HIS A 235 -11.98 -2.79 -12.11
CA HIS A 235 -12.66 -4.07 -11.91
C HIS A 235 -12.99 -4.38 -10.45
N ASP A 236 -12.43 -3.64 -9.48
CA ASP A 236 -12.70 -3.80 -8.04
C ASP A 236 -14.03 -3.14 -7.60
N LEU A 237 -14.77 -2.57 -8.56
CA LEU A 237 -16.04 -1.93 -8.34
C LEU A 237 -17.16 -2.96 -8.07
N LYS A 238 -17.51 -3.13 -6.78
CA LYS A 238 -18.91 -3.44 -6.46
C LYS A 238 -19.74 -2.17 -6.78
N PRO A 239 -20.79 -2.26 -7.63
CA PRO A 239 -21.53 -1.09 -8.13
C PRO A 239 -22.20 -0.24 -7.04
N GLU A 240 -22.24 -0.72 -5.79
CA GLU A 240 -22.86 -0.05 -4.65
C GLU A 240 -21.97 1.01 -3.97
N GLN A 241 -20.67 1.09 -4.29
CA GLN A 241 -19.71 1.98 -3.61
C GLN A 241 -19.21 3.15 -4.47
N ILE A 242 -19.76 3.35 -5.67
CA ILE A 242 -19.34 4.47 -6.52
C ILE A 242 -20.07 5.74 -6.09
N ARG A 243 -19.39 6.60 -5.31
CA ARG A 243 -19.60 8.04 -5.49
C ARG A 243 -18.73 8.46 -6.66
N THR A 244 -19.29 8.34 -7.86
CA THR A 244 -18.68 8.95 -9.03
C THR A 244 -18.73 10.44 -8.74
N LEU A 245 -17.57 11.09 -8.58
CA LEU A 245 -17.47 12.43 -9.11
C LEU A 245 -17.55 12.22 -10.62
N GLN A 246 -18.79 12.10 -11.12
CA GLN A 246 -19.03 12.42 -12.50
C GLN A 246 -18.37 13.79 -12.63
N LYS A 247 -17.46 13.89 -13.59
CA LYS A 247 -17.24 15.16 -14.25
C LYS A 247 -18.63 15.51 -14.74
N ASP A 248 -19.40 16.18 -13.89
CA ASP A 248 -20.60 16.86 -14.31
C ASP A 248 -20.03 17.78 -15.39
N CYS A 249 -20.18 17.36 -16.64
CA CYS A 249 -20.31 18.27 -17.73
C CYS A 249 -21.52 19.10 -17.32
N PHE A 250 -21.27 20.11 -16.49
CA PHE A 250 -22.20 21.18 -16.26
C PHE A 250 -22.45 21.73 -17.64
N THR A 251 -23.60 21.37 -18.21
CA THR A 251 -24.18 22.15 -19.28
C THR A 251 -24.22 23.55 -18.72
N ALA A 252 -23.40 24.43 -19.28
CA ALA A 252 -23.35 25.83 -18.92
C ALA A 252 -24.79 26.35 -19.01
N SER A 253 -25.45 26.46 -17.86
CA SER A 253 -26.62 27.30 -17.77
C SER A 253 -26.06 28.71 -17.86
N GLU A 254 -26.52 29.49 -18.84
CA GLU A 254 -26.10 30.88 -19.02
C GLU A 254 -26.60 31.79 -17.88
N GLU A 255 -27.44 31.26 -16.97
CA GLU A 255 -28.07 32.03 -15.91
C GLU A 255 -27.56 31.61 -14.52
N ILE A 256 -27.15 32.62 -13.74
CA ILE A 256 -26.61 32.45 -12.38
C ILE A 256 -27.76 31.98 -11.48
N PRO A 257 -27.58 30.88 -10.71
CA PRO A 257 -28.59 30.43 -9.78
C PRO A 257 -29.00 31.54 -8.81
N GLU A 258 -30.30 31.66 -8.54
CA GLU A 258 -30.88 32.76 -7.74
C GLU A 258 -30.16 32.97 -6.39
N HIS A 259 -29.76 31.87 -5.73
CA HIS A 259 -29.06 31.88 -4.44
C HIS A 259 -27.62 32.43 -4.49
N LEU A 260 -26.99 32.52 -5.67
CA LEU A 260 -25.66 33.10 -5.85
C LEU A 260 -25.70 34.57 -6.32
N THR A 261 -26.87 35.07 -6.69
CA THR A 261 -27.05 36.46 -7.17
C THR A 261 -26.63 37.49 -6.12
N ASP A 262 -26.96 37.25 -4.84
CA ASP A 262 -26.54 38.13 -3.75
C ASP A 262 -25.01 38.15 -3.58
N LEU A 263 -24.38 36.98 -3.60
CA LEU A 263 -22.94 36.83 -3.44
C LEU A 263 -22.19 37.53 -4.59
N LEU A 264 -22.65 37.33 -5.84
CA LEU A 264 -22.10 38.03 -6.99
C LEU A 264 -22.25 39.55 -6.81
N LYS A 265 -23.44 40.03 -6.41
CA LYS A 265 -23.72 41.46 -6.26
C LYS A 265 -22.81 42.10 -5.21
N ARG A 266 -22.64 41.48 -4.04
CA ARG A 266 -21.77 42.01 -2.97
C ARG A 266 -20.29 41.95 -3.36
N SER A 267 -19.88 40.88 -4.03
CA SER A 267 -18.48 40.68 -4.44
C SER A 267 -18.11 41.50 -5.68
N SER A 268 -19.08 42.04 -6.41
CA SER A 268 -18.87 42.86 -7.61
C SER A 268 -18.69 44.36 -7.32
N THR A 269 -18.71 44.78 -6.06
CA THR A 269 -18.74 46.21 -5.68
C THR A 269 -17.50 47.00 -6.15
N TYR A 270 -16.34 46.35 -6.25
CA TYR A 270 -15.05 47.02 -6.55
C TYR A 270 -14.29 46.41 -7.73
N ILE A 271 -14.95 45.59 -8.54
CA ILE A 271 -14.32 44.91 -9.68
C ILE A 271 -14.88 45.45 -10.99
N ASN A 272 -14.08 45.41 -12.04
CA ASN A 272 -14.52 45.81 -13.37
C ASN A 272 -15.36 44.71 -14.04
N GLU A 273 -15.97 45.03 -15.19
CA GLU A 273 -16.90 44.11 -15.86
C GLU A 273 -16.23 42.82 -16.36
N ASP A 274 -14.95 42.86 -16.72
CA ASP A 274 -14.20 41.66 -17.13
C ASP A 274 -13.96 40.72 -15.92
N GLN A 275 -13.53 41.30 -14.80
CA GLN A 275 -13.37 40.58 -13.53
C GLN A 275 -14.70 40.05 -13.00
N ARG A 276 -15.80 40.78 -13.22
CA ARG A 276 -17.15 40.35 -12.87
C ARG A 276 -17.59 39.13 -13.68
N GLN A 277 -17.25 39.07 -14.97
CA GLN A 277 -17.50 37.88 -15.80
C GLN A 277 -16.64 36.70 -15.36
N GLN A 278 -15.37 36.92 -15.00
CA GLN A 278 -14.52 35.87 -14.45
C GLN A 278 -15.03 35.34 -13.10
N LEU A 279 -15.48 36.24 -12.22
CA LEU A 279 -16.09 35.89 -10.94
C LEU A 279 -17.39 35.09 -11.13
N SER A 280 -18.24 35.50 -12.08
CA SER A 280 -19.43 34.75 -12.44
C SER A 280 -19.09 33.32 -12.87
N ARG A 281 -18.11 33.13 -13.77
CA ARG A 281 -17.62 31.81 -14.19
C ARG A 281 -17.08 30.98 -13.02
N LEU A 282 -16.34 31.61 -12.10
CA LEU A 282 -15.85 30.97 -10.89
C LEU A 282 -17.01 30.46 -10.01
N LEU A 283 -18.03 31.29 -9.79
CA LEU A 283 -19.22 30.91 -9.01
C LEU A 283 -20.01 29.76 -9.63
N PHE A 284 -19.99 29.59 -10.95
CA PHE A 284 -20.52 28.40 -11.63
C PHE A 284 -19.67 27.14 -11.43
N THR A 285 -18.38 27.31 -11.18
CA THR A 285 -17.41 26.20 -11.11
C THR A 285 -17.23 25.67 -9.68
N VAL A 286 -17.66 26.42 -8.66
CA VAL A 286 -17.63 25.93 -7.28
C VAL A 286 -18.69 24.82 -7.13
N PRO A 287 -18.30 23.59 -6.73
CA PRO A 287 -19.26 22.51 -6.55
C PRO A 287 -20.28 22.89 -5.48
N LYS A 288 -21.53 22.43 -5.65
CA LYS A 288 -22.68 22.59 -4.72
C LYS A 288 -22.48 21.94 -3.32
N CYS A 289 -21.24 21.76 -2.89
CA CYS A 289 -20.86 21.17 -1.61
C CYS A 289 -20.89 22.17 -0.45
N ILE A 290 -21.12 23.44 -0.73
CA ILE A 290 -21.34 24.46 0.29
C ILE A 290 -22.82 24.80 0.22
N PHE A 291 -23.51 24.75 1.36
CA PHE A 291 -24.96 24.98 1.52
C PHE A 291 -25.85 23.76 1.23
N LYS A 292 -25.82 22.80 2.15
CA LYS A 292 -27.09 22.25 2.68
C LYS A 292 -27.34 22.91 4.03
N ASP A 293 -28.59 23.34 4.18
CA ASP A 293 -29.09 24.28 5.17
C ASP A 293 -28.87 23.88 6.64
N ARG A 294 -29.01 24.94 7.45
CA ARG A 294 -29.25 24.98 8.89
C ARG A 294 -30.25 23.94 9.39
#